data_AF-A0A7Y2A2P1-F1
#
_entry.id   AF-A0A7Y2A2P1-F1
#
_cell.length_a   1.000
_cell.length_b   1.000
_cell.length_c   1.000
_cell.angle_alpha   90.00
_cell.angle_beta   90.00
_cell.angle_gamma   90.00
#
_symmetry.space_group_name_H-M   'P 1'
#
loop_
_entity.id
_entity.type
_entity.pdbx_description
1 polymer ?
#
loop_
_entity_poly.entity_id
_entity_poly.type
_entity_poly.pdbx_seq_one_letter_code
_entity_poly.pdbx_strand_id
1 'polypeptide(L)'
;MTDPIKDKDLVVDTLDVEELVQIPLWRIRLRVAWRSFRKNWALFSENKAGLLGLVIIAIFGIMAISHPILMATAWEGHEEGGKNVYDVRAGADSIIVEKTVVAEVTNPETEISQIEAQLQGSGVFIPEIGTTLMTPLANPAPPVWSGVPHPHILGTDPFGADIFSQL
;
A
#
# COMPACT_ATOMS: atom_id res chain seq x y z
N MET A 1 -3.77 37.11 84.75
CA MET A 1 -2.48 37.11 84.04
C MET A 1 -2.53 35.89 83.14
N THR A 2 -3.04 36.09 81.92
CA THR A 2 -3.48 35.04 80.99
C THR A 2 -2.37 34.74 80.00
N ASP A 3 -1.94 33.49 79.95
CA ASP A 3 -0.86 33.00 79.09
C ASP A 3 -1.21 33.10 77.59
N PRO A 4 -0.31 33.64 76.74
CA PRO A 4 -0.51 33.75 75.30
C PRO A 4 0.10 32.53 74.58
N ILE A 5 -0.40 31.33 74.86
CA ILE A 5 0.03 30.11 74.15
C ILE A 5 -1.22 29.42 73.59
N LYS A 6 -1.85 30.01 72.55
CA LYS A 6 -2.82 29.25 71.74
C LYS A 6 -3.25 29.85 70.40
N ASP A 7 -2.39 30.57 69.69
CA ASP A 7 -2.78 31.19 68.40
C ASP A 7 -1.90 30.82 67.19
N LYS A 8 -0.85 30.01 67.39
CA LYS A 8 0.07 29.65 66.29
C LYS A 8 -0.30 28.39 65.53
N ASP A 9 -1.18 27.56 66.09
CA ASP A 9 -1.60 26.29 65.46
C ASP A 9 -2.87 26.44 64.60
N LEU A 10 -3.53 27.60 64.66
CA LEU A 10 -4.74 27.90 63.87
C LEU A 10 -4.46 28.54 62.50
N VAL A 11 -3.21 28.96 62.25
CA VAL A 11 -2.80 29.64 61.00
C VAL A 11 -2.23 28.66 59.96
N VAL A 12 -2.12 27.37 60.29
CA VAL A 12 -1.41 26.37 59.47
C VAL A 12 -2.19 25.89 58.24
N ASP A 13 -3.47 26.22 58.06
CA ASP A 13 -4.31 25.50 57.08
C ASP A 13 -5.05 26.38 56.04
N THR A 14 -4.70 27.67 55.92
CA THR A 14 -5.37 28.57 54.95
C THR A 14 -4.53 28.91 53.72
N LEU A 15 -3.20 28.95 53.86
CA LEU A 15 -2.29 29.28 52.75
C LEU A 15 -2.11 28.12 51.76
N ASP A 16 -2.26 26.87 52.20
CA ASP A 16 -2.14 25.69 51.33
C ASP A 16 -3.40 25.47 50.46
N VAL A 17 -4.56 25.96 50.89
CA VAL A 17 -5.83 25.73 50.19
C VAL A 17 -5.92 26.57 48.91
N GLU A 18 -5.38 27.78 48.92
CA GLU A 18 -5.42 28.71 47.78
C GLU A 18 -4.46 28.31 46.65
N GLU A 19 -3.33 27.67 46.98
CA GLU A 19 -2.38 27.12 46.01
C GLU A 19 -2.91 25.82 45.35
N LEU A 20 -3.66 25.00 46.10
CA LEU A 20 -4.27 23.77 45.58
C LEU A 20 -5.38 24.01 44.54
N VAL A 21 -6.00 25.19 44.52
CA VAL A 21 -7.04 25.58 43.55
C VAL A 21 -6.48 25.81 42.14
N GLN A 22 -5.18 26.12 42.01
CA GLN A 22 -4.53 26.48 40.75
C GLN A 22 -3.96 25.28 39.98
N ILE A 23 -3.89 24.09 40.59
CA ILE A 23 -3.35 22.91 39.90
C ILE A 23 -4.47 22.27 39.08
N PRO A 24 -4.31 22.15 37.74
CA PRO A 24 -5.35 21.55 36.94
C PRO A 24 -5.49 20.06 37.32
N LEU A 25 -6.71 19.67 37.71
CA LEU A 25 -7.04 18.37 38.30
C LEU A 25 -6.56 17.17 37.46
N TRP A 26 -6.42 17.33 36.14
CA TRP A 26 -5.89 16.29 35.25
C TRP A 26 -4.43 15.95 35.53
N ARG A 27 -3.59 16.90 35.96
CA ARG A 27 -2.18 16.62 36.30
C ARG A 27 -2.05 15.77 37.57
N ILE A 28 -2.90 16.05 38.56
CA ILE A 28 -2.95 15.28 39.81
C ILE A 28 -3.44 13.85 39.49
N ARG A 29 -4.51 13.72 38.71
CA ARG A 29 -5.03 12.42 38.26
C ARG A 29 -4.01 11.65 37.43
N LEU A 30 -3.29 12.30 36.51
CA LEU A 30 -2.25 11.67 35.70
C LEU A 30 -1.08 11.16 36.56
N ARG A 31 -0.64 11.97 37.54
CA ARG A 31 0.42 11.58 38.48
C ARG A 31 0.01 10.36 39.31
N VAL A 32 -1.23 10.34 39.82
CA VAL A 32 -1.77 9.19 40.57
C VAL A 32 -1.91 7.98 39.67
N ALA A 33 -2.49 8.14 38.48
CA ALA A 33 -2.67 7.08 37.49
C ALA A 33 -1.32 6.46 37.08
N TRP A 34 -0.30 7.28 36.84
CA TRP A 34 1.05 6.81 36.50
C TRP A 34 1.70 6.03 37.64
N ARG A 35 1.51 6.48 38.89
CA ARG A 35 1.99 5.76 40.08
C ARG A 35 1.31 4.40 40.23
N SER A 36 -0.01 4.33 40.00
CA SER A 36 -0.78 3.08 40.04
C SER A 36 -0.43 2.15 38.88
N PHE A 37 -0.23 2.70 37.67
CA PHE A 37 0.20 1.96 36.49
C PHE A 37 1.55 1.27 36.72
N ARG A 38 2.54 1.99 37.27
CA ARG A 38 3.85 1.39 37.61
C ARG A 38 3.75 0.23 38.61
N LYS A 39 2.89 0.34 39.62
CA LYS A 39 2.67 -0.74 40.60
C LYS A 39 2.01 -1.96 39.94
N ASN A 40 0.99 -1.72 39.12
CA ASN A 40 0.28 -2.78 38.40
C ASN A 40 1.16 -3.45 37.35
N TRP A 41 2.09 -2.71 36.74
CA TRP A 41 3.02 -3.23 35.75
C TRP A 41 3.98 -4.29 36.34
N ALA A 42 4.47 -4.08 37.57
CA ALA A 42 5.31 -5.07 38.26
C ALA A 42 4.57 -6.40 38.44
N LEU A 43 3.34 -6.35 38.97
CA LEU A 43 2.48 -7.53 39.13
C LEU A 43 2.12 -8.17 37.77
N PHE A 44 1.91 -7.36 36.74
CA PHE A 44 1.61 -7.85 35.40
C PHE A 44 2.79 -8.60 34.78
N SER A 45 4.02 -8.11 34.99
CA SER A 45 5.24 -8.74 34.47
C SER A 45 5.60 -10.07 35.17
N GLU A 46 5.11 -10.30 36.39
CA GLU A 46 5.26 -11.58 37.10
C GLU A 46 4.36 -12.68 36.51
N ASN A 47 3.27 -12.32 35.84
CA ASN A 47 2.35 -13.28 35.23
C ASN A 47 2.74 -13.62 33.78
N LYS A 48 3.12 -14.88 33.54
CA LYS A 48 3.48 -15.42 32.21
C LYS A 48 2.37 -15.22 31.16
N ALA A 49 1.10 -15.31 31.55
CA ALA A 49 -0.02 -15.12 30.62
C ALA A 49 -0.16 -13.66 30.17
N GLY A 50 0.08 -12.70 31.07
CA GLY A 50 0.08 -11.27 30.75
C GLY A 50 1.24 -10.89 29.82
N LEU A 51 2.43 -11.42 30.11
CA LEU A 51 3.61 -11.21 29.27
C LEU A 51 3.41 -11.81 27.86
N LEU A 52 2.82 -13.01 27.75
CA LEU A 52 2.51 -13.63 26.47
C LEU A 52 1.56 -12.76 25.64
N GLY A 53 0.49 -12.25 26.25
CA GLY A 53 -0.44 -11.33 25.59
C GLY A 53 0.25 -10.05 25.13
N LEU A 54 1.13 -9.47 25.95
CA LEU A 54 1.92 -8.29 25.59
C LEU A 54 2.83 -8.56 24.38
N VAL A 55 3.49 -9.72 24.33
CA VAL A 55 4.32 -10.13 23.19
C VAL A 55 3.49 -10.23 21.92
N ILE A 56 2.31 -10.84 21.98
CA ILE A 56 1.40 -10.94 20.82
C ILE A 56 0.99 -9.55 20.34
N ILE A 57 0.58 -8.66 21.24
CA ILE A 57 0.21 -7.28 20.91
C ILE A 57 1.39 -6.54 20.29
N ALA A 58 2.60 -6.72 20.81
CA ALA A 58 3.81 -6.10 20.28
C ALA A 58 4.10 -6.59 18.85
N ILE A 59 3.98 -7.89 18.58
CA ILE A 59 4.15 -8.46 17.23
C ILE A 59 3.13 -7.85 16.26
N PHE A 60 1.86 -7.79 16.63
CA PHE A 60 0.82 -7.18 15.80
C PHE A 60 1.07 -5.68 15.58
N GLY A 61 1.53 -4.95 16.59
CA GLY A 61 1.89 -3.53 16.46
C GLY A 61 3.05 -3.32 15.49
N ILE A 62 4.08 -4.15 15.56
CA ILE A 62 5.20 -4.12 14.61
C ILE A 62 4.69 -4.43 13.20
N MET A 63 3.88 -5.48 13.01
CA MET A 63 3.27 -5.78 11.70
C MET A 63 2.46 -4.62 11.15
N ALA A 64 1.65 -3.96 11.99
CA ALA A 64 0.83 -2.83 11.57
C ALA A 64 1.66 -1.63 11.10
N ILE A 65 2.83 -1.38 11.71
CA ILE A 65 3.76 -0.32 11.30
C ILE A 65 4.55 -0.75 10.05
N SER A 66 4.94 -2.02 9.98
CA SER A 66 5.66 -2.56 8.82
C SER A 66 4.81 -2.53 7.55
N HIS A 67 3.49 -2.72 7.65
CA HIS A 67 2.58 -2.75 6.49
C HIS A 67 2.67 -1.49 5.59
N PRO A 68 2.45 -0.26 6.09
CA PRO A 68 2.56 0.94 5.25
C PRO A 68 3.98 1.16 4.72
N ILE A 69 5.01 0.75 5.47
CA ILE A 69 6.41 0.87 5.02
C ILE A 69 6.65 -0.06 3.84
N LEU A 70 6.26 -1.33 3.95
CA LEU A 70 6.43 -2.31 2.88
C LEU A 70 5.63 -1.91 1.63
N MET A 71 4.40 -1.43 1.79
CA MET A 71 3.62 -0.89 0.67
C MET A 71 4.29 0.32 0.03
N ALA A 72 4.89 1.21 0.83
CA ALA A 72 5.55 2.41 0.32
C ALA A 72 6.93 2.15 -0.32
N THR A 73 7.66 1.09 0.07
CA THR A 73 9.05 0.88 -0.40
C THR A 73 9.27 -0.38 -1.21
N ALA A 74 8.67 -1.50 -0.80
CA ALA A 74 8.88 -2.81 -1.44
C ALA A 74 7.84 -3.09 -2.54
N TRP A 75 6.63 -2.52 -2.40
CA TRP A 75 5.51 -2.69 -3.33
C TRP A 75 5.07 -1.39 -4.01
N GLU A 76 6.02 -0.48 -4.29
CA GLU A 76 5.74 0.72 -5.10
C GLU A 76 5.14 0.33 -6.47
N GLY A 77 3.86 0.64 -6.67
CA GLY A 77 3.17 0.58 -7.97
C GLY A 77 1.98 -0.40 -8.08
N HIS A 78 1.59 -1.14 -7.05
CA HIS A 78 0.53 -2.15 -7.16
C HIS A 78 -0.83 -1.64 -7.68
N GLU A 79 -1.15 -0.35 -7.54
CA GLU A 79 -2.50 0.15 -7.84
C GLU A 79 -2.76 0.37 -9.34
N GLU A 80 -1.74 0.63 -10.18
CA GLU A 80 -1.91 0.86 -11.63
C GLU A 80 -0.63 0.51 -12.43
N GLY A 81 -0.29 -0.77 -12.58
CA GLY A 81 0.81 -1.20 -13.47
C GLY A 81 2.22 -1.06 -12.90
N GLY A 82 2.36 -1.30 -11.59
CA GLY A 82 3.64 -1.24 -10.89
C GLY A 82 4.62 -2.28 -11.36
N LYS A 83 5.78 -1.77 -11.80
CA LYS A 83 7.07 -2.41 -12.15
C LYS A 83 7.43 -3.79 -11.57
N ASN A 84 6.82 -4.28 -10.49
CA ASN A 84 7.28 -5.46 -9.74
C ASN A 84 6.19 -6.49 -9.36
N VAL A 85 4.92 -6.30 -9.72
CA VAL A 85 3.89 -7.31 -9.42
C VAL A 85 3.48 -7.98 -10.72
N TYR A 86 3.91 -9.23 -10.87
CA TYR A 86 3.56 -10.07 -12.00
C TYR A 86 2.06 -10.38 -11.97
N ASP A 87 1.30 -9.80 -12.88
CA ASP A 87 -0.10 -10.12 -13.07
C ASP A 87 -0.24 -11.29 -14.06
N VAL A 88 -0.67 -12.43 -13.53
CA VAL A 88 -0.92 -13.70 -14.24
C VAL A 88 -1.90 -13.52 -15.42
N ARG A 89 -2.79 -12.52 -15.36
CA ARG A 89 -3.78 -12.24 -16.39
C ARG A 89 -3.40 -11.08 -17.32
N ALA A 90 -2.53 -10.17 -16.90
CA ALA A 90 -2.15 -8.99 -17.69
C ALA A 90 -0.97 -9.24 -18.65
N GLY A 91 -0.98 -10.37 -19.37
CA GLY A 91 -0.11 -10.55 -20.54
C GLY A 91 -0.52 -9.67 -21.75
N ALA A 92 -1.68 -9.00 -21.67
CA ALA A 92 -2.23 -8.16 -22.73
C ALA A 92 -1.66 -6.74 -22.77
N ASP A 93 -0.41 -6.52 -22.32
CA ASP A 93 0.31 -5.29 -22.69
C ASP A 93 0.85 -5.47 -24.11
N SER A 94 -0.06 -5.33 -25.07
CA SER A 94 0.23 -5.54 -26.48
C SER A 94 1.22 -4.48 -26.95
N ILE A 95 2.38 -4.93 -27.42
CA ILE A 95 3.35 -4.06 -28.09
C ILE A 95 2.62 -3.35 -29.23
N ILE A 96 2.55 -2.02 -29.16
CA ILE A 96 1.95 -1.22 -30.22
C ILE A 96 2.91 -1.25 -31.40
N VAL A 97 2.53 -1.96 -32.46
CA VAL A 97 3.31 -2.05 -33.68
C VAL A 97 2.68 -1.15 -34.74
N GLU A 98 3.54 -0.38 -35.39
CA GLU A 98 3.18 0.46 -36.51
C GLU A 98 2.96 -0.41 -37.75
N LYS A 99 1.70 -0.53 -38.20
CA LYS A 99 1.35 -1.29 -39.41
C LYS A 99 0.72 -0.39 -40.46
N THR A 100 1.13 -0.58 -41.71
CA THR A 100 0.57 0.16 -42.85
C THR A 100 -0.61 -0.60 -43.45
N VAL A 101 -1.70 0.10 -43.73
CA VAL A 101 -2.91 -0.50 -44.31
C VAL A 101 -2.73 -0.71 -45.81
N VAL A 102 -2.82 -1.95 -46.27
CA VAL A 102 -2.65 -2.34 -47.68
C VAL A 102 -3.86 -3.17 -48.15
N ALA A 103 -4.16 -3.13 -49.45
CA ALA A 103 -5.25 -3.91 -50.04
C ALA A 103 -4.95 -5.42 -50.06
N GLU A 104 -3.69 -5.79 -50.31
CA GLU A 104 -3.21 -7.16 -50.33
C GLU A 104 -1.91 -7.24 -49.50
N VAL A 105 -1.88 -8.12 -48.51
CA VAL A 105 -0.76 -8.23 -47.56
C VAL A 105 0.38 -8.99 -48.23
N THR A 106 1.52 -8.34 -48.43
CA THR A 106 2.76 -8.97 -48.91
C THR A 106 3.68 -9.32 -47.74
N ASN A 107 3.75 -8.44 -46.73
CA ASN A 107 4.51 -8.68 -45.50
C ASN A 107 3.64 -8.53 -44.23
N PRO A 108 3.30 -9.63 -43.53
CA PRO A 108 2.40 -9.59 -42.37
C PRO A 108 2.98 -8.89 -41.13
N GLU A 109 4.30 -8.66 -41.10
CA GLU A 109 4.96 -7.98 -39.98
C GLU A 109 4.77 -6.47 -40.02
N THR A 110 4.77 -5.88 -41.22
CA THR A 110 4.70 -4.41 -41.42
C THR A 110 3.38 -3.94 -42.02
N GLU A 111 2.58 -4.85 -42.57
CA GLU A 111 1.34 -4.54 -43.29
C GLU A 111 0.14 -5.21 -42.62
N ILE A 112 -1.03 -4.60 -42.78
CA ILE A 112 -2.31 -5.14 -42.36
C ILE A 112 -3.36 -4.93 -43.46
N SER A 113 -4.26 -5.90 -43.65
CA SER A 113 -5.34 -5.75 -44.61
C SER A 113 -6.33 -4.69 -44.14
N GLN A 114 -6.91 -3.93 -45.07
CA GLN A 114 -7.96 -2.95 -44.75
C GLN A 114 -9.14 -3.57 -43.97
N ILE A 115 -9.53 -4.80 -44.32
CA ILE A 115 -10.63 -5.50 -43.65
C ILE A 115 -10.22 -5.89 -42.22
N GLU A 116 -9.00 -6.39 -42.04
CA GLU A 116 -8.48 -6.79 -40.74
C GLU A 116 -8.32 -5.59 -39.80
N ALA A 117 -7.78 -4.49 -40.32
CA ALA A 117 -7.67 -3.23 -39.58
C ALA A 117 -9.05 -2.68 -39.15
N GLN A 118 -10.07 -2.81 -40.01
CA GLN A 118 -11.44 -2.45 -39.67
C GLN A 118 -12.01 -3.33 -38.55
N LEU A 119 -11.78 -4.65 -38.60
CA LEU A 119 -12.24 -5.58 -37.57
C LEU A 119 -11.60 -5.30 -36.21
N GLN A 120 -10.33 -4.91 -36.19
CA GLN A 120 -9.61 -4.54 -34.98
C GLN A 120 -10.07 -3.19 -34.40
N GLY A 121 -10.39 -2.22 -35.26
CA GLY A 121 -10.80 -0.86 -34.90
C GLY A 121 -12.29 -0.68 -34.56
N SER A 122 -12.97 -1.71 -34.04
CA SER A 122 -14.42 -1.73 -33.71
C SER A 122 -15.42 -1.68 -34.88
N GLY A 123 -14.95 -1.84 -36.12
CA GLY A 123 -15.80 -1.93 -37.32
C GLY A 123 -16.38 -0.60 -37.82
N VAL A 124 -16.38 0.45 -36.98
CA VAL A 124 -16.90 1.79 -37.30
C VAL A 124 -15.86 2.64 -38.05
N PHE A 125 -14.57 2.42 -37.78
CA PHE A 125 -13.47 3.11 -38.45
C PHE A 125 -13.01 2.32 -39.67
N ILE A 126 -13.08 2.95 -40.86
CA ILE A 126 -12.56 2.39 -42.12
C ILE A 126 -11.26 3.13 -42.44
N PRO A 127 -10.08 2.54 -42.16
CA PRO A 127 -8.82 3.18 -42.50
C PRO A 127 -8.62 3.24 -44.01
N GLU A 128 -8.06 4.36 -44.49
CA GLU A 128 -7.67 4.51 -45.89
C GLU A 128 -6.38 3.72 -46.18
N ILE A 129 -6.23 3.25 -47.43
CA ILE A 129 -5.02 2.53 -47.86
C ILE A 129 -3.82 3.48 -47.82
N GLY A 130 -2.71 3.01 -47.24
CA GLY A 130 -1.50 3.80 -47.00
C GLY A 130 -1.52 4.56 -45.66
N THR A 131 -2.59 4.45 -44.87
CA THR A 131 -2.57 4.96 -43.49
C THR A 131 -1.77 4.04 -42.59
N THR A 132 -1.06 4.65 -41.66
CA THR A 132 -0.25 3.93 -40.69
C THR A 132 -0.98 3.90 -39.36
N LEU A 133 -1.26 2.70 -38.86
CA LEU A 133 -2.01 2.47 -37.64
C LEU A 133 -1.11 1.92 -36.56
N MET A 134 -1.33 2.44 -35.36
CA MET A 134 -0.77 1.93 -34.13
C MET A 134 -1.66 0.77 -33.67
N THR A 135 -1.34 -0.43 -34.13
CA THR A 135 -2.12 -1.63 -33.81
C THR A 135 -1.45 -2.41 -32.69
N PRO A 136 -2.19 -2.85 -31.66
CA PRO A 136 -1.65 -3.82 -30.72
C PRO A 136 -1.23 -5.08 -31.49
N LEU A 137 -0.01 -5.58 -31.25
CA LEU A 137 0.47 -6.82 -31.87
C LEU A 137 -0.56 -7.93 -31.62
N ALA A 138 -0.96 -8.62 -32.69
CA ALA A 138 -1.89 -9.73 -32.59
C ALA A 138 -1.28 -10.82 -31.68
N ASN A 139 -2.06 -11.31 -30.72
CA ASN A 139 -1.66 -12.44 -29.89
C ASN A 139 -1.46 -13.68 -30.80
N PRO A 140 -0.48 -14.54 -30.51
CA PRO A 140 0.43 -14.52 -29.35
C PRO A 140 1.60 -13.53 -29.51
N ALA A 141 1.93 -12.81 -28.45
CA ALA A 141 3.12 -11.97 -28.40
C ALA A 141 4.41 -12.84 -28.30
N PRO A 142 5.49 -12.47 -29.00
CA PRO A 142 6.77 -13.18 -28.95
C PRO A 142 7.42 -13.05 -27.56
N PRO A 143 8.37 -13.92 -27.19
CA PRO A 143 9.07 -13.80 -25.90
C PRO A 143 9.85 -12.49 -25.79
N VAL A 144 9.63 -11.75 -24.69
CA VAL A 144 10.31 -10.49 -24.40
C VAL A 144 10.86 -10.48 -22.99
N TRP A 145 12.16 -10.23 -22.91
CA TRP A 145 12.90 -10.21 -21.64
C TRP A 145 12.95 -8.80 -21.00
N SER A 146 12.89 -7.73 -21.81
CA SER A 146 12.98 -6.35 -21.35
C SER A 146 12.43 -5.37 -22.39
N GLY A 147 12.02 -4.17 -21.96
CA GLY A 147 11.56 -3.10 -22.86
C GLY A 147 10.04 -2.96 -22.98
N VAL A 148 9.28 -3.75 -22.23
CA VAL A 148 7.82 -3.68 -22.10
C VAL A 148 7.50 -3.59 -20.60
N PRO A 149 6.46 -2.83 -20.18
CA PRO A 149 6.07 -2.72 -18.77
C PRO A 149 5.93 -4.07 -18.05
N HIS A 150 5.40 -5.09 -18.75
CA HIS A 150 5.29 -6.46 -18.26
C HIS A 150 6.04 -7.43 -19.18
N PRO A 151 7.26 -7.87 -18.80
CA PRO A 151 8.04 -8.80 -19.62
C PRO A 151 7.43 -10.21 -19.57
N HIS A 152 7.10 -10.75 -20.75
CA HIS A 152 6.62 -12.12 -20.95
C HIS A 152 7.77 -13.00 -21.48
N ILE A 153 8.45 -13.69 -20.57
CA ILE A 153 9.71 -14.42 -20.85
C ILE A 153 9.53 -15.48 -21.94
N LEU A 154 8.38 -16.15 -21.96
CA LEU A 154 8.07 -17.23 -22.91
C LEU A 154 7.06 -16.80 -23.99
N GLY A 155 6.65 -15.53 -24.00
CA GLY A 155 5.56 -15.05 -24.85
C GLY A 155 4.20 -15.24 -24.21
N THR A 156 3.15 -14.85 -24.94
CA THR A 156 1.76 -15.03 -24.50
C THR A 156 1.08 -16.16 -25.26
N ASP A 157 -0.02 -16.69 -24.72
CA ASP A 157 -0.92 -17.57 -25.43
C ASP A 157 -1.78 -16.79 -26.45
N PRO A 158 -2.61 -17.46 -27.28
CA PRO A 158 -3.51 -16.80 -28.23
C PRO A 158 -4.55 -15.86 -27.60
N PHE A 159 -4.84 -16.01 -26.30
CA PHE A 159 -5.76 -15.17 -25.55
C PHE A 159 -5.04 -14.00 -24.84
N GLY A 160 -3.71 -13.92 -24.93
CA GLY A 160 -2.89 -12.86 -24.33
C GLY A 160 -2.48 -13.12 -22.89
N ALA A 161 -2.64 -14.34 -22.37
CA ALA A 161 -2.11 -14.71 -21.06
C ALA A 161 -0.63 -15.11 -21.16
N ASP A 162 0.19 -14.76 -20.17
CA ASP A 162 1.61 -15.14 -20.19
C ASP A 162 1.76 -16.66 -20.01
N ILE A 163 2.52 -17.30 -20.89
CA ILE A 163 2.77 -18.75 -20.88
C ILE A 163 3.50 -19.17 -19.60
N PHE A 164 4.40 -18.33 -19.07
CA PHE A 164 5.13 -18.65 -17.84
C PHE A 164 4.19 -18.80 -16.64
N SER A 165 3.05 -18.11 -16.64
CA SER A 165 2.05 -18.19 -15.57
C SER A 165 1.24 -19.51 -15.55
N GLN A 166 1.32 -20.30 -16.62
CA GLN A 166 0.55 -21.53 -16.82
C GLN A 166 1.31 -22.80 -16.44
N LEU A 167 2.60 -22.69 -16.14
CA LEU A 167 3.49 -23.79 -15.75
C LEU A 167 3.56 -23.95 -14.23
#